data_AF-A0A7L4R782-F1
#
_entry.id   AF-A0A7L4R782-F1
#
_cell.length_a   1.000
_cell.length_b   1.000
_cell.length_c   1.000
_cell.angle_alpha   90.00
_cell.angle_beta   90.00
_cell.angle_gamma   90.00
#
_symmetry.space_group_name_H-M   'P 1'
#
loop_
_entity.id
_entity.type
_entity.pdbx_description
1 polymer ?
#
loop_
_entity_poly.entity_id
_entity_poly.type
_entity_poly.pdbx_seq_one_letter_code
_entity_poly.pdbx_strand_id
1 'polypeptide(L)'
;MKKKSIPKSRKKTAKNTVKKEATPEVAALPAEKKVPKEIIERRKKLMKDAEIALGVINSYPMLRTRQEVEAAEKQVMDSYARGDAVIRQFILFVIHEHLSKAANMRVMENFELFKKMMGEKAEVLEVRKNVYRSMFNYSNSLEGTVELLLLLGDIGDVGAAKVLSRHLAFYMSGEQGGLHMLRNAAVEALENCGCTYALDVILAYAKYAEKNERFVFALRDWEDKLQKMNLAAADMDAYMSAINELMMVRKEKDVHYG
;
A
#
# COMPACT_ATOMS: atom_id res chain seq x y z
N MET A 1 -68.26 24.93 -7.05
CA MET A 1 -67.35 25.90 -6.39
C MET A 1 -65.93 25.74 -6.95
N LYS A 2 -65.46 26.83 -7.59
CA LYS A 2 -64.10 27.31 -7.90
C LYS A 2 -62.91 26.31 -8.01
N LYS A 3 -62.49 26.09 -9.27
CA LYS A 3 -61.11 25.79 -9.68
C LYS A 3 -60.17 26.89 -9.14
N LYS A 4 -59.10 26.54 -8.42
CA LYS A 4 -57.98 27.46 -8.13
C LYS A 4 -56.80 27.11 -9.04
N SER A 5 -56.50 28.05 -9.91
CA SER A 5 -55.36 28.11 -10.82
C SER A 5 -54.07 28.44 -10.08
N ILE A 6 -52.99 27.76 -10.46
CA ILE A 6 -51.61 28.10 -10.09
C ILE A 6 -51.13 29.20 -11.07
N PRO A 7 -50.70 30.40 -10.62
CA PRO A 7 -50.11 31.38 -11.52
C PRO A 7 -48.62 31.10 -11.74
N LYS A 8 -48.23 31.15 -13.02
CA LYS A 8 -46.84 31.14 -13.49
C LYS A 8 -46.14 32.47 -13.21
N SER A 9 -44.82 32.35 -13.04
CA SER A 9 -43.76 33.27 -13.44
C SER A 9 -43.30 34.34 -12.45
N ARG A 10 -42.00 34.28 -12.14
CA ARG A 10 -41.10 35.42 -12.25
C ARG A 10 -39.68 34.94 -12.58
N LYS A 11 -39.30 35.12 -13.85
CA LYS A 11 -37.91 35.15 -14.31
C LYS A 11 -37.20 36.30 -13.61
N LYS A 12 -36.10 36.04 -12.92
CA LYS A 12 -35.09 37.06 -12.60
C LYS A 12 -33.91 36.87 -13.54
N THR A 13 -33.83 37.77 -14.51
CA THR A 13 -32.66 38.03 -15.35
C THR A 13 -31.60 38.75 -14.51
N ALA A 14 -30.51 38.08 -14.18
CA ALA A 14 -29.28 38.73 -13.72
C ALA A 14 -28.40 39.04 -14.94
N LYS A 15 -28.11 40.32 -15.12
CA LYS A 15 -27.26 40.86 -16.20
C LYS A 15 -25.83 40.35 -16.03
N ASN A 16 -25.36 39.60 -17.03
CA ASN A 16 -23.94 39.33 -17.26
C ASN A 16 -23.23 40.66 -17.56
N THR A 17 -22.29 41.05 -16.70
CA THR A 17 -21.26 42.05 -17.02
C THR A 17 -19.93 41.30 -17.10
N VAL A 18 -19.49 40.99 -18.31
CA VAL A 18 -18.18 40.38 -18.56
C VAL A 18 -17.13 41.49 -18.45
N LYS A 19 -16.41 41.52 -17.32
CA LYS A 19 -15.10 42.18 -17.27
C LYS A 19 -14.14 41.34 -18.13
N LYS A 20 -13.61 41.94 -19.19
CA LYS A 20 -12.42 41.43 -19.88
C LYS A 20 -11.24 41.56 -18.93
N GLU A 21 -10.94 40.52 -18.17
CA GLU A 21 -9.64 40.36 -17.52
C GLU A 21 -8.63 39.95 -18.58
N ALA A 22 -7.51 40.68 -18.60
CA ALA A 22 -6.38 40.40 -19.45
C ALA A 22 -5.90 38.97 -19.21
N THR A 23 -5.72 38.23 -20.29
CA THR A 23 -5.17 36.88 -20.28
C THR A 23 -3.81 36.94 -19.60
N PRO A 24 -3.58 36.20 -18.49
CA PRO A 24 -2.25 36.12 -17.93
C PRO A 24 -1.36 35.44 -18.97
N GLU A 25 -0.29 36.14 -19.34
CA GLU A 25 0.81 35.63 -20.15
C GLU A 25 1.24 34.29 -19.53
N VAL A 26 0.96 33.19 -20.24
CA VAL A 26 1.34 31.85 -19.81
C VAL A 26 2.85 31.82 -19.85
N ALA A 27 3.47 32.03 -18.68
CA ALA A 27 4.89 31.85 -18.48
C ALA A 27 5.27 30.48 -19.07
N ALA A 28 6.14 30.50 -20.08
CA ALA A 28 6.64 29.28 -20.71
C ALA A 28 7.17 28.35 -19.62
N LEU A 29 6.67 27.12 -19.60
CA LEU A 29 7.20 26.05 -18.75
C LEU A 29 8.72 26.00 -18.93
N PRO A 30 9.52 25.95 -17.85
CA PRO A 30 10.97 25.92 -17.97
C PRO A 30 11.38 24.73 -18.83
N ALA A 31 12.28 24.97 -19.78
CA ALA A 31 12.78 23.96 -20.71
C ALA A 31 13.16 22.68 -19.95
N GLU A 32 12.50 21.56 -20.30
CA GLU A 32 12.82 20.25 -19.74
C GLU A 32 14.32 20.01 -19.88
N LYS A 33 15.04 19.98 -18.76
CA LYS A 33 16.44 19.53 -18.73
C LYS A 33 16.43 18.10 -19.25
N LYS A 34 16.89 17.91 -20.50
CA LYS A 34 17.04 16.58 -21.10
C LYS A 34 17.92 15.73 -20.20
N VAL A 35 17.33 14.69 -19.63
CA VAL A 35 18.04 13.71 -18.81
C VAL A 35 19.08 13.02 -19.70
N PRO A 36 20.35 12.89 -19.25
CA PRO A 36 21.39 12.18 -19.99
C PRO A 36 20.95 10.77 -20.43
N LYS A 37 21.29 10.37 -21.67
CA LYS A 37 20.92 9.06 -22.23
C LYS A 37 21.40 7.89 -21.35
N GLU A 38 22.59 8.01 -20.79
CA GLU A 38 23.17 6.99 -19.88
C GLU A 38 22.32 6.77 -18.63
N ILE A 39 21.73 7.83 -18.07
CA ILE A 39 20.83 7.73 -16.92
C ILE A 39 19.52 7.03 -17.34
N ILE A 40 19.00 7.34 -18.53
CA ILE A 40 17.80 6.69 -19.06
C ILE A 40 18.05 5.19 -19.29
N GLU A 41 19.18 4.81 -19.87
CA GLU A 41 19.54 3.41 -20.10
C GLU A 41 19.75 2.64 -18.80
N ARG A 42 20.46 3.25 -17.83
CA ARG A 42 20.61 2.68 -16.49
C ARG A 42 19.25 2.47 -15.81
N ARG A 43 18.35 3.45 -15.91
CA ARG A 43 16.99 3.34 -15.35
C ARG A 43 16.23 2.18 -15.98
N LYS A 44 16.21 2.10 -17.32
CA LYS A 44 15.54 1.02 -18.06
C LYS A 44 16.06 -0.36 -17.65
N LYS A 45 17.37 -0.50 -17.46
CA LYS A 45 17.98 -1.75 -17.01
C LYS A 45 17.48 -2.13 -15.61
N LEU A 46 17.57 -1.21 -14.65
CA LEU A 46 17.11 -1.47 -13.28
C LEU A 46 15.61 -1.75 -13.18
N MET A 47 14.78 -1.04 -13.96
CA MET A 47 13.34 -1.31 -14.04
C MET A 47 13.08 -2.73 -14.56
N LYS A 48 13.73 -3.11 -15.67
CA LYS A 48 13.58 -4.45 -16.25
C LYS A 48 14.06 -5.55 -15.32
N ASP A 49 15.20 -5.34 -14.64
CA ASP A 49 15.73 -6.30 -13.68
C ASP A 49 14.75 -6.50 -12.51
N ALA A 50 14.14 -5.42 -12.01
CA ALA A 50 13.12 -5.48 -10.97
C ALA A 50 11.82 -6.12 -11.46
N GLU A 51 11.35 -5.83 -12.68
CA GLU A 51 10.17 -6.48 -13.28
C GLU A 51 10.34 -7.99 -13.40
N ILE A 52 11.52 -8.44 -13.86
CA ILE A 52 11.83 -9.87 -13.97
C ILE A 52 11.82 -10.52 -12.59
N ALA A 53 12.46 -9.90 -11.60
CA ALA A 53 12.53 -10.42 -10.24
C ALA A 53 11.13 -10.50 -9.59
N LEU A 54 10.32 -9.44 -9.70
CA LEU A 54 8.92 -9.47 -9.22
C LEU A 54 8.10 -10.52 -9.98
N GLY A 55 8.34 -10.72 -11.27
CA GLY A 55 7.74 -11.80 -12.04
C GLY A 55 8.09 -13.20 -11.53
N VAL A 56 9.32 -13.41 -11.05
CA VAL A 56 9.75 -14.67 -10.40
C VAL A 56 8.98 -14.88 -9.09
N ILE A 57 8.92 -13.87 -8.23
CA ILE A 57 8.18 -13.92 -6.95
C ILE A 57 6.71 -14.29 -7.20
N ASN A 58 6.06 -13.60 -8.14
CA ASN A 58 4.64 -13.81 -8.45
C ASN A 58 4.33 -15.19 -9.05
N SER A 59 5.33 -15.86 -9.64
CA SER A 59 5.16 -17.15 -10.32
C SER A 59 5.48 -18.37 -9.45
N TYR A 60 5.97 -18.16 -8.22
CA TYR A 60 6.08 -19.22 -7.22
C TYR A 60 4.68 -19.71 -6.79
N PRO A 61 4.49 -20.92 -6.22
CA PRO A 61 5.30 -22.11 -6.40
C PRO A 61 5.13 -22.76 -7.79
N MET A 62 4.29 -22.19 -8.65
CA MET A 62 3.85 -22.77 -9.92
C MET A 62 4.98 -23.01 -10.93
N LEU A 63 5.85 -22.02 -11.13
CA LEU A 63 6.91 -22.03 -12.15
C LEU A 63 8.31 -21.82 -11.56
N ARG A 64 8.40 -21.64 -10.25
CA ARG A 64 9.61 -21.20 -9.56
C ARG A 64 9.78 -21.96 -8.25
N THR A 65 11.04 -22.13 -7.86
CA THR A 65 11.46 -22.71 -6.59
C THR A 65 11.63 -21.63 -5.52
N ARG A 66 11.62 -22.01 -4.24
CA ARG A 66 11.85 -21.07 -3.13
C ARG A 66 13.22 -20.38 -3.23
N GLN A 67 14.24 -21.10 -3.69
CA GLN A 67 15.59 -20.53 -3.90
C GLN A 67 15.59 -19.44 -4.99
N GLU A 68 14.80 -19.61 -6.05
CA GLU A 68 14.65 -18.58 -7.09
C GLU A 68 13.91 -17.34 -6.55
N VAL A 69 12.94 -17.53 -5.66
CA VAL A 69 12.22 -16.43 -4.99
C VAL A 69 13.17 -15.63 -4.11
N GLU A 70 13.96 -16.29 -3.26
CA GLU A 70 14.93 -15.61 -2.37
C GLU A 70 15.98 -14.84 -3.19
N ALA A 71 16.44 -15.41 -4.32
CA ALA A 71 17.33 -14.70 -5.23
C ALA A 71 16.65 -13.49 -5.89
N ALA A 72 15.37 -13.59 -6.23
CA ALA A 72 14.59 -12.51 -6.80
C ALA A 72 14.31 -11.39 -5.78
N GLU A 73 13.95 -11.71 -4.54
CA GLU A 73 13.81 -10.76 -3.43
C GLU A 73 15.09 -9.95 -3.26
N LYS A 74 16.24 -10.62 -3.20
CA LYS A 74 17.55 -9.97 -3.14
C LYS A 74 17.80 -9.06 -4.35
N GLN A 75 17.41 -9.49 -5.56
CA GLN A 75 17.56 -8.67 -6.76
C GLN A 75 16.67 -7.42 -6.74
N VAL A 76 15.45 -7.51 -6.20
CA VAL A 76 14.56 -6.36 -5.99
C VAL A 76 15.22 -5.38 -5.01
N MET A 77 15.72 -5.89 -3.88
CA MET A 77 16.42 -5.09 -2.86
C MET A 77 17.66 -4.39 -3.43
N ASP A 78 18.50 -5.10 -4.18
CA ASP A 78 19.69 -4.54 -4.82
C ASP A 78 19.34 -3.48 -5.88
N SER A 79 18.22 -3.65 -6.59
CA SER A 79 17.72 -2.68 -7.58
C SER A 79 17.17 -1.44 -6.89
N TYR A 80 16.50 -1.61 -5.76
CA TYR A 80 15.98 -0.52 -4.93
C TYR A 80 17.11 0.33 -4.34
N ALA A 81 18.08 -0.32 -3.69
CA ALA A 81 19.23 0.34 -3.07
C ALA A 81 20.06 1.13 -4.09
N ARG A 82 20.33 0.56 -5.26
CA ARG A 82 21.10 1.22 -6.34
C ARG A 82 20.27 2.18 -7.20
N GLY A 83 18.95 2.16 -7.04
CA GLY A 83 18.00 2.97 -7.79
C GLY A 83 17.94 4.41 -7.32
N ASP A 84 17.67 5.33 -8.24
CA ASP A 84 17.26 6.68 -7.90
C ASP A 84 15.78 6.72 -7.49
N ALA A 85 15.26 7.90 -7.17
CA ALA A 85 13.87 8.08 -6.73
C ALA A 85 12.84 7.48 -7.71
N VAL A 86 13.12 7.52 -9.02
CA VAL A 86 12.21 6.98 -10.05
C VAL A 86 12.16 5.47 -9.97
N ILE A 87 13.31 4.81 -9.84
CA ILE A 87 13.38 3.34 -9.71
C ILE A 87 12.73 2.87 -8.42
N ARG A 88 12.99 3.57 -7.30
CA ARG A 88 12.38 3.24 -6.01
C ARG A 88 10.86 3.36 -6.08
N GLN A 89 10.35 4.47 -6.63
CA GLN A 89 8.90 4.66 -6.82
C GLN A 89 8.30 3.61 -7.74
N PHE A 90 9.00 3.21 -8.82
CA PHE A 90 8.55 2.15 -9.71
C PHE A 90 8.40 0.81 -8.97
N ILE A 91 9.42 0.39 -8.21
CA ILE A 91 9.37 -0.87 -7.44
C ILE A 91 8.21 -0.83 -6.43
N LEU A 92 8.09 0.24 -5.65
CA LEU A 92 6.99 0.41 -4.69
C LEU A 92 5.62 0.39 -5.38
N PHE A 93 5.50 1.03 -6.56
CA PHE A 93 4.27 1.05 -7.33
C PHE A 93 3.87 -0.36 -7.80
N VAL A 94 4.80 -1.15 -8.33
CA VAL A 94 4.51 -2.51 -8.78
C VAL A 94 4.06 -3.38 -7.61
N ILE A 95 4.77 -3.33 -6.47
CA ILE A 95 4.35 -4.07 -5.26
C ILE A 95 2.96 -3.62 -4.79
N HIS A 96 2.70 -2.30 -4.77
CA HIS A 96 1.38 -1.76 -4.43
C HIS A 96 0.28 -2.27 -5.36
N GLU A 97 0.53 -2.34 -6.68
CA GLU A 97 -0.44 -2.89 -7.63
C GLU A 97 -0.77 -4.36 -7.32
N HIS A 98 0.22 -5.18 -6.98
CA HIS A 98 -0.01 -6.57 -6.62
C HIS A 98 -0.82 -6.70 -5.32
N LEU A 99 -0.42 -5.98 -4.26
CA LEU A 99 -1.15 -5.97 -2.99
C LEU A 99 -2.60 -5.45 -3.14
N SER A 100 -2.82 -4.47 -4.04
CA SER A 100 -4.15 -3.93 -4.33
C SER A 100 -5.04 -4.91 -5.08
N LYS A 101 -4.46 -5.75 -5.96
CA LYS A 101 -5.19 -6.84 -6.61
C LYS A 101 -5.55 -7.93 -5.62
N ALA A 102 -4.63 -8.28 -4.71
CA ALA A 102 -4.89 -9.24 -3.64
C ALA A 102 -5.96 -8.79 -2.64
N ALA A 103 -6.16 -7.48 -2.45
CA ALA A 103 -7.27 -6.96 -1.63
C ALA A 103 -8.67 -7.40 -2.13
N ASN A 104 -8.77 -7.89 -3.38
CA ASN A 104 -9.98 -8.47 -3.96
C ASN A 104 -10.20 -9.96 -3.62
N MET A 105 -9.36 -10.58 -2.77
CA MET A 105 -9.54 -11.96 -2.26
C MET A 105 -10.90 -12.22 -1.57
N ARG A 106 -11.75 -11.18 -1.41
CA ARG A 106 -13.13 -11.28 -0.94
C ARG A 106 -14.05 -12.10 -1.85
N VAL A 107 -13.72 -12.22 -3.14
CA VAL A 107 -14.59 -12.88 -4.13
C VAL A 107 -13.80 -13.97 -4.83
N MET A 108 -14.37 -15.18 -4.87
CA MET A 108 -13.78 -16.28 -5.61
C MET A 108 -13.62 -15.88 -7.08
N GLU A 109 -12.39 -15.92 -7.55
CA GLU A 109 -12.01 -15.61 -8.92
C GLU A 109 -12.55 -16.68 -9.85
N ASN A 110 -13.71 -16.42 -10.45
CA ASN A 110 -14.40 -17.36 -11.31
C ASN A 110 -14.77 -16.72 -12.66
N PHE A 111 -15.22 -17.56 -13.59
CA PHE A 111 -15.56 -17.15 -14.94
C PHE A 111 -16.59 -16.00 -14.97
N GLU A 112 -17.63 -16.06 -14.13
CA GLU A 112 -18.67 -15.05 -14.08
C GLU A 112 -18.15 -13.70 -13.56
N LEU A 113 -17.27 -13.71 -12.56
CA LEU A 113 -16.61 -12.50 -12.05
C LEU A 113 -15.79 -11.82 -13.16
N PHE A 114 -14.93 -12.58 -13.85
CA PHE A 114 -14.08 -12.02 -14.90
C PHE A 114 -14.91 -11.58 -16.12
N LYS A 115 -15.94 -12.33 -16.49
CA LYS A 115 -16.88 -11.93 -17.56
C LYS A 115 -17.58 -10.62 -17.22
N LYS A 116 -17.98 -10.44 -15.97
CA LYS A 116 -18.58 -9.17 -15.50
C LYS A 116 -17.58 -8.01 -15.51
N MET A 117 -16.35 -8.24 -15.06
CA MET A 117 -15.29 -7.22 -15.03
C MET A 117 -14.82 -6.79 -16.42
N MET A 118 -14.71 -7.73 -17.37
CA MET A 118 -14.27 -7.47 -18.74
C MET A 118 -15.42 -7.04 -19.66
N GLY A 119 -16.65 -7.13 -19.18
CA GLY A 119 -17.87 -6.84 -19.91
C GLY A 119 -18.45 -8.05 -20.63
N GLU A 120 -19.77 -8.06 -20.83
CA GLU A 120 -20.51 -9.22 -21.36
C GLU A 120 -20.08 -9.66 -22.77
N LYS A 121 -19.38 -8.79 -23.51
CA LYS A 121 -18.83 -9.06 -24.85
C LYS A 121 -17.41 -9.61 -24.84
N ALA A 122 -16.79 -9.80 -23.66
CA ALA A 122 -15.46 -10.36 -23.55
C ALA A 122 -15.39 -11.77 -24.15
N GLU A 123 -14.32 -12.07 -24.87
CA GLU A 123 -14.13 -13.36 -25.51
C GLU A 123 -13.99 -14.46 -24.43
N VAL A 124 -14.75 -15.55 -24.58
CA VAL A 124 -14.77 -16.66 -23.60
C VAL A 124 -13.36 -17.22 -23.34
N LEU A 125 -12.52 -17.31 -24.38
CA LEU A 125 -11.15 -17.81 -24.25
C LEU A 125 -10.28 -16.86 -23.40
N GLU A 126 -10.46 -15.56 -23.57
CA GLU A 126 -9.72 -14.55 -22.83
C GLU A 126 -10.13 -14.53 -21.35
N VAL A 127 -11.44 -14.61 -21.08
CA VAL A 127 -11.97 -14.73 -19.71
C VAL A 127 -11.39 -15.97 -19.03
N ARG A 128 -11.39 -17.14 -19.69
CA ARG A 128 -10.80 -18.37 -19.13
C ARG A 128 -9.31 -18.22 -18.85
N LYS A 129 -8.54 -17.63 -19.77
CA LYS A 129 -7.10 -17.38 -19.57
C LYS A 129 -6.85 -16.51 -18.35
N ASN A 130 -7.66 -15.47 -18.14
CA ASN A 130 -7.50 -14.57 -16.99
C ASN A 130 -7.89 -15.24 -15.67
N VAL A 131 -8.94 -16.06 -15.65
CA VAL A 131 -9.28 -16.90 -14.48
C VAL A 131 -8.11 -17.81 -14.13
N TYR A 132 -7.57 -18.57 -15.11
CA TYR A 132 -6.43 -19.46 -14.86
C TYR A 132 -5.20 -18.70 -14.38
N ARG A 133 -4.85 -17.58 -15.01
CA ARG A 133 -3.74 -16.75 -14.56
C ARG A 133 -3.91 -16.29 -13.13
N SER A 134 -5.12 -15.89 -12.76
CA SER A 134 -5.38 -15.33 -11.43
C SER A 134 -5.38 -16.40 -10.34
N MET A 135 -5.97 -17.57 -10.61
CA MET A 135 -5.91 -18.76 -9.73
C MET A 135 -4.49 -19.23 -9.42
N PHE A 136 -3.57 -19.06 -10.36
CA PHE A 136 -2.18 -19.51 -10.25
C PHE A 136 -1.19 -18.37 -10.01
N ASN A 137 -1.65 -17.13 -9.86
CA ASN A 137 -0.80 -16.01 -9.52
C ASN A 137 -0.64 -15.95 -8.00
N TYR A 138 0.55 -16.23 -7.52
CA TYR A 138 0.81 -16.31 -6.09
C TYR A 138 0.74 -14.97 -5.39
N SER A 139 0.98 -13.87 -6.11
CA SER A 139 0.76 -12.52 -5.57
C SER A 139 -0.71 -12.26 -5.19
N ASN A 140 -1.65 -13.06 -5.72
CA ASN A 140 -3.08 -12.97 -5.42
C ASN A 140 -3.52 -13.97 -4.34
N SER A 141 -2.59 -14.81 -3.84
CA SER A 141 -2.82 -15.68 -2.69
C SER A 141 -2.50 -14.95 -1.39
N LEU A 142 -2.97 -15.51 -0.26
CA LEU A 142 -2.70 -14.95 1.05
C LEU A 142 -1.19 -14.98 1.34
N GLU A 143 -0.54 -16.11 1.04
CA GLU A 143 0.88 -16.34 1.28
C GLU A 143 1.75 -15.39 0.46
N GLY A 144 1.50 -15.26 -0.84
CA GLY A 144 2.26 -14.31 -1.66
C GLY A 144 1.98 -12.85 -1.31
N THR A 145 0.78 -12.52 -0.81
CA THR A 145 0.51 -11.18 -0.27
C THR A 145 1.35 -10.93 0.99
N VAL A 146 1.45 -11.92 1.89
CA VAL A 146 2.30 -11.84 3.09
C VAL A 146 3.76 -11.66 2.69
N GLU A 147 4.28 -12.43 1.74
CA GLU A 147 5.66 -12.29 1.26
C GLU A 147 5.94 -10.88 0.70
N LEU A 148 5.01 -10.31 -0.08
CA LEU A 148 5.16 -8.94 -0.58
C LEU A 148 5.10 -7.87 0.52
N LEU A 149 4.30 -8.09 1.57
CA LEU A 149 4.29 -7.20 2.75
C LEU A 149 5.64 -7.27 3.48
N LEU A 150 6.17 -8.47 3.71
CA LEU A 150 7.45 -8.65 4.38
C LEU A 150 8.61 -8.05 3.57
N LEU A 151 8.59 -8.21 2.24
CA LEU A 151 9.55 -7.55 1.34
C LEU A 151 9.54 -6.02 1.48
N LEU A 152 8.37 -5.40 1.66
CA LEU A 152 8.29 -3.95 1.95
C LEU A 152 8.89 -3.63 3.33
N GLY A 153 8.70 -4.50 4.33
CA GLY A 153 9.35 -4.38 5.63
C GLY A 153 10.86 -4.37 5.51
N ASP A 154 11.41 -5.29 4.71
CA ASP A 154 12.85 -5.41 4.47
C ASP A 154 13.44 -4.21 3.71
N ILE A 155 12.68 -3.60 2.79
CA ILE A 155 13.07 -2.32 2.16
C ILE A 155 13.31 -1.23 3.21
N GLY A 156 12.52 -1.23 4.28
CA GLY A 156 12.86 -0.53 5.52
C GLY A 156 12.85 1.01 5.47
N ASP A 157 12.35 1.61 4.39
CA ASP A 157 12.32 3.07 4.23
C ASP A 157 10.92 3.68 4.37
N VAL A 158 10.88 5.02 4.43
CA VAL A 158 9.62 5.78 4.58
C VAL A 158 8.65 5.55 3.41
N GLY A 159 9.16 5.26 2.21
CA GLY A 159 8.32 4.95 1.05
C GLY A 159 7.59 3.62 1.22
N ALA A 160 8.34 2.58 1.61
CA ALA A 160 7.78 1.26 1.90
C ALA A 160 6.80 1.31 3.08
N ALA A 161 7.15 2.02 4.17
CA ALA A 161 6.27 2.19 5.33
C ALA A 161 4.95 2.90 4.98
N LYS A 162 4.95 3.84 4.02
CA LYS A 162 3.72 4.46 3.50
C LYS A 162 2.85 3.51 2.69
N VAL A 163 3.46 2.62 1.91
CA VAL A 163 2.71 1.57 1.19
C VAL A 163 2.08 0.61 2.21
N LEU A 164 2.88 0.16 3.18
CA LEU A 164 2.40 -0.69 4.27
C LEU A 164 1.26 -0.04 5.06
N SER A 165 1.38 1.23 5.44
CA SER A 165 0.34 1.93 6.20
C SER A 165 -0.98 2.02 5.44
N ARG A 166 -0.92 2.27 4.13
CA ARG A 166 -2.10 2.26 3.25
C ARG A 166 -2.81 0.91 3.24
N HIS A 167 -2.06 -0.18 3.13
CA HIS A 167 -2.63 -1.53 3.11
C HIS A 167 -3.12 -1.97 4.49
N LEU A 168 -2.39 -1.66 5.56
CA LEU A 168 -2.84 -1.88 6.93
C LEU A 168 -4.18 -1.20 7.19
N ALA A 169 -4.36 0.05 6.78
CA ALA A 169 -5.62 0.78 6.92
C ALA A 169 -6.81 0.00 6.33
N PHE A 170 -6.60 -0.61 5.15
CA PHE A 170 -7.61 -1.45 4.50
C PHE A 170 -7.84 -2.78 5.24
N TYR A 171 -6.78 -3.46 5.68
CA TYR A 171 -6.91 -4.73 6.42
C TYR A 171 -7.52 -4.57 7.82
N MET A 172 -7.37 -3.38 8.41
CA MET A 172 -8.04 -2.99 9.67
C MET A 172 -9.54 -2.76 9.49
N SER A 173 -10.04 -2.57 8.26
CA SER A 173 -11.43 -2.19 8.01
C SER A 173 -12.40 -3.38 7.93
N GLY A 174 -11.95 -4.62 8.15
CA GLY A 174 -12.78 -5.81 8.02
C GLY A 174 -12.33 -6.97 8.92
N GLU A 175 -13.27 -7.85 9.24
CA GLU A 175 -13.13 -8.92 10.24
C GLU A 175 -13.07 -10.33 9.59
N GLN A 176 -12.63 -10.42 8.34
CA GLN A 176 -12.45 -11.70 7.67
C GLN A 176 -11.14 -12.35 8.10
N GLY A 177 -11.10 -13.68 8.25
CA GLY A 177 -9.90 -14.43 8.68
C GLY A 177 -8.64 -14.07 7.89
N GLY A 178 -8.73 -14.00 6.56
CA GLY A 178 -7.61 -13.57 5.71
C GLY A 178 -7.14 -12.14 6.01
N LEU A 179 -8.06 -11.22 6.31
CA LEU A 179 -7.69 -9.84 6.68
C LEU A 179 -6.99 -9.78 8.04
N HIS A 180 -7.32 -10.66 9.00
CA HIS A 180 -6.57 -10.76 10.25
C HIS A 180 -5.12 -11.21 10.02
N MET A 181 -4.91 -12.19 9.13
CA MET A 181 -3.56 -12.64 8.77
C MET A 181 -2.76 -11.54 8.06
N LEU A 182 -3.36 -10.86 7.08
CA LEU A 182 -2.71 -9.73 6.40
C LEU A 182 -2.45 -8.54 7.32
N ARG A 183 -3.35 -8.27 8.26
CA ARG A 183 -3.17 -7.24 9.29
C ARG A 183 -1.94 -7.56 10.14
N ASN A 184 -1.80 -8.80 10.61
CA ASN A 184 -0.64 -9.20 11.42
C ASN A 184 0.65 -9.13 10.61
N ALA A 185 0.65 -9.60 9.36
CA ALA A 185 1.80 -9.52 8.46
C ALA A 185 2.19 -8.07 8.15
N ALA A 186 1.22 -7.17 7.96
CA ALA A 186 1.50 -5.75 7.74
C ALA A 186 2.09 -5.08 8.99
N VAL A 187 1.64 -5.45 10.19
CA VAL A 187 2.21 -4.97 11.46
C VAL A 187 3.63 -5.50 11.65
N GLU A 188 3.87 -6.78 11.36
CA GLU A 188 5.21 -7.38 11.35
C GLU A 188 6.15 -6.71 10.34
N ALA A 189 5.68 -6.43 9.14
CA ALA A 189 6.46 -5.70 8.14
C ALA A 189 6.79 -4.26 8.60
N LEU A 190 5.84 -3.55 9.21
CA LEU A 190 6.08 -2.22 9.79
C LEU A 190 7.03 -2.27 10.98
N GLU A 191 6.98 -3.32 11.77
CA GLU A 191 7.93 -3.56 12.85
C GLU A 191 9.33 -3.76 12.30
N ASN A 192 9.50 -4.59 11.28
CA ASN A 192 10.79 -4.81 10.61
C ASN A 192 11.31 -3.55 9.90
N CYS A 193 10.41 -2.65 9.51
CA CYS A 193 10.77 -1.40 8.87
C CYS A 193 11.57 -0.49 9.82
N GLY A 194 12.86 -0.28 9.55
CA GLY A 194 13.77 0.47 10.43
C GLY A 194 13.59 2.00 10.44
N CYS A 195 12.43 2.55 10.07
CA CYS A 195 12.19 3.99 10.03
C CYS A 195 11.12 4.44 11.04
N THR A 196 11.31 5.62 11.65
CA THR A 196 10.41 6.15 12.69
C THR A 196 8.97 6.36 12.20
N TYR A 197 8.79 6.61 10.90
CA TYR A 197 7.45 6.68 10.30
C TYR A 197 6.67 5.37 10.47
N ALA A 198 7.33 4.21 10.45
CA ALA A 198 6.66 2.93 10.67
C ALA A 198 6.19 2.79 12.14
N LEU A 199 6.98 3.27 13.10
CA LEU A 199 6.57 3.36 14.50
C LEU A 199 5.37 4.31 14.67
N ASP A 200 5.36 5.48 14.04
CA ASP A 200 4.22 6.41 14.08
C ASP A 200 2.92 5.71 13.64
N VAL A 201 3.00 4.90 12.58
CA VAL A 201 1.87 4.12 12.06
C VAL A 201 1.42 3.08 13.08
N ILE A 202 2.35 2.31 13.65
CA ILE A 202 2.03 1.29 14.68
C ILE A 202 1.34 1.96 15.89
N LEU A 203 1.89 3.05 16.41
CA LEU A 203 1.32 3.81 17.53
C LEU A 203 -0.08 4.35 17.21
N ALA A 204 -0.29 4.84 15.99
CA ALA A 204 -1.58 5.35 15.56
C ALA A 204 -2.66 4.25 15.52
N TYR A 205 -2.34 3.06 14.98
CA TYR A 205 -3.30 1.97 14.85
C TYR A 205 -3.46 1.13 16.14
N ALA A 206 -2.42 1.03 16.97
CA ALA A 206 -2.46 0.27 18.22
C ALA A 206 -3.54 0.78 19.19
N LYS A 207 -3.86 2.09 19.13
CA LYS A 207 -4.95 2.75 19.89
C LYS A 207 -6.32 2.16 19.61
N TYR A 208 -6.53 1.65 18.41
CA TYR A 208 -7.83 1.16 17.93
C TYR A 208 -7.89 -0.37 17.83
N ALA A 209 -6.77 -1.05 18.08
CA ALA A 209 -6.61 -2.49 17.87
C ALA A 209 -6.56 -3.27 19.19
N GLU A 210 -7.51 -3.02 20.11
CA GLU A 210 -7.46 -3.48 21.51
C GLU A 210 -7.16 -4.98 21.68
N LYS A 211 -7.72 -5.83 20.80
CA LYS A 211 -7.57 -7.30 20.88
C LYS A 211 -6.45 -7.88 20.01
N ASN A 212 -5.70 -7.05 19.29
CA ASN A 212 -4.62 -7.55 18.44
C ASN A 212 -3.29 -7.52 19.20
N GLU A 213 -2.83 -8.69 19.63
CA GLU A 213 -1.56 -8.88 20.33
C GLU A 213 -0.34 -8.58 19.45
N ARG A 214 -0.47 -8.62 18.11
CA ARG A 214 0.66 -8.33 17.21
C ARG A 214 1.17 -6.90 17.39
N PHE A 215 0.31 -5.93 17.66
CA PHE A 215 0.73 -4.56 17.98
C PHE A 215 1.55 -4.50 19.27
N VAL A 216 1.25 -5.32 20.27
CA VAL A 216 1.99 -5.37 21.54
C VAL A 216 3.39 -5.92 21.31
N PHE A 217 3.52 -7.00 20.54
CA PHE A 217 4.83 -7.55 20.18
C PHE A 217 5.66 -6.53 19.38
N ALA A 218 5.04 -5.90 18.38
CA ALA A 218 5.72 -4.88 17.58
C ALA A 218 6.21 -3.68 18.41
N LEU A 219 5.40 -3.21 19.36
CA LEU A 219 5.78 -2.09 20.23
C LEU A 219 6.95 -2.44 21.16
N ARG A 220 7.01 -3.68 21.68
CA ARG A 220 8.16 -4.15 22.49
C ARG A 220 9.46 -4.17 21.68
N ASP A 221 9.41 -4.74 20.47
CA ASP A 221 10.58 -4.78 19.60
C ASP A 221 11.05 -3.37 19.20
N TRP A 222 10.14 -2.42 19.14
CA TRP A 222 10.46 -1.02 18.90
C TRP A 222 11.14 -0.32 20.09
N GLU A 223 10.86 -0.70 21.33
CA GLU A 223 11.60 -0.18 22.51
C GLU A 223 13.11 -0.46 22.35
N ASP A 224 13.46 -1.68 21.96
CA ASP A 224 14.84 -2.09 21.73
C ASP A 224 15.47 -1.39 20.52
N LYS A 225 14.68 -1.12 19.46
CA LYS A 225 15.15 -0.41 18.26
C LYS A 225 15.42 1.06 18.55
N LEU A 226 14.54 1.74 19.29
CA LEU A 226 14.70 3.15 19.64
C LEU A 226 16.00 3.42 20.39
N GLN A 227 16.38 2.55 21.33
CA GLN A 227 17.63 2.66 22.08
C GLN A 227 18.88 2.58 21.18
N LYS A 228 18.77 1.92 20.03
CA LYS A 228 19.86 1.79 19.05
C LYS A 228 19.85 2.91 18.00
N MET A 229 18.81 3.73 17.96
CA MET A 229 18.69 4.84 17.02
C MET A 229 19.31 6.12 17.58
N ASN A 230 19.98 6.88 16.71
CA ASN A 230 20.52 8.19 17.06
C ASN A 230 19.43 9.27 16.94
N LEU A 231 18.48 9.26 17.87
CA LEU A 231 17.38 10.23 17.95
C LEU A 231 17.71 11.36 18.93
N ALA A 232 17.06 12.52 18.77
CA ALA A 232 17.09 13.55 19.79
C ALA A 232 16.42 13.03 21.08
N ALA A 233 16.93 13.43 22.24
CA ALA A 233 16.39 12.97 23.53
C ALA A 233 14.88 13.24 23.67
N ALA A 234 14.42 14.40 23.20
CA ALA A 234 12.99 14.75 23.22
C ALA A 234 12.13 13.80 22.38
N ASP A 235 12.62 13.38 21.20
CA ASP A 235 11.89 12.44 20.33
C ASP A 235 11.89 11.03 20.93
N MET A 236 13.02 10.61 21.50
CA MET A 236 13.14 9.32 22.19
C MET A 236 12.18 9.25 23.39
N ASP A 237 12.15 10.28 24.23
CA ASP A 237 11.25 10.36 25.39
C ASP A 237 9.78 10.35 24.95
N ALA A 238 9.44 11.08 23.87
CA ALA A 238 8.09 11.09 23.33
C ALA A 238 7.65 9.70 22.83
N TYR A 239 8.52 9.01 22.08
CA TYR A 239 8.23 7.66 21.60
C TYR A 239 8.11 6.64 22.73
N MET A 240 9.07 6.64 23.66
CA MET A 240 9.04 5.74 24.81
C MET A 240 7.81 5.97 25.69
N SER A 241 7.41 7.22 25.92
CA SER A 241 6.17 7.53 26.65
C SER A 241 4.95 7.00 25.92
N ALA A 242 4.86 7.19 24.61
CA ALA A 242 3.72 6.73 23.81
C ALA A 242 3.61 5.20 23.77
N ILE A 243 4.73 4.49 23.67
CA ILE A 243 4.78 3.03 23.76
C ILE A 243 4.28 2.58 25.14
N ASN A 244 4.85 3.13 26.21
CA ASN A 244 4.50 2.76 27.59
C ASN A 244 3.02 2.98 27.90
N GLU A 245 2.44 4.10 27.48
CA GLU A 245 1.01 4.41 27.66
C GLU A 245 0.14 3.29 27.06
N LEU A 246 0.40 2.92 25.80
CA LEU A 246 -0.38 1.88 25.10
C LEU A 246 -0.21 0.49 25.71
N MET A 247 0.99 0.20 26.24
CA MET A 247 1.30 -1.06 26.89
C MET A 247 0.65 -1.18 28.28
N MET A 248 0.55 -0.08 29.04
CA MET A 248 -0.08 -0.05 30.37
C MET A 248 -1.61 -0.09 30.29
N VAL A 249 -2.23 0.69 29.39
CA VAL A 249 -3.69 0.69 29.19
C VAL A 249 -4.23 -0.72 28.86
N ARG A 250 -3.43 -1.56 28.22
CA ARG A 250 -3.81 -2.95 27.94
C ARG A 250 -3.73 -3.86 29.16
N LYS A 251 -2.68 -3.72 30.00
CA LYS A 251 -2.55 -4.51 31.23
C LYS A 251 -3.70 -4.28 32.21
N GLU A 252 -4.21 -3.05 32.33
CA GLU A 252 -5.31 -2.73 33.25
C GLU A 252 -6.66 -3.31 32.79
N LYS A 253 -6.88 -3.46 31.49
CA LYS A 253 -8.13 -4.02 30.94
C LYS A 253 -8.26 -5.54 31.12
N ASP A 254 -7.13 -6.26 31.18
CA ASP A 254 -7.13 -7.71 31.41
C ASP A 254 -7.40 -8.08 32.89
N VAL A 255 -7.24 -7.15 33.83
CA VAL A 255 -7.41 -7.40 35.28
C VAL A 255 -8.88 -7.31 35.73
N HIS A 256 -9.78 -6.74 34.91
CA HIS A 256 -11.18 -6.55 35.26
C HIS A 256 -12.13 -7.70 34.86
N TYR A 257 -11.60 -8.79 34.29
CA TYR A 257 -12.33 -10.04 34.03
C TYR A 257 -11.58 -11.26 34.57
N GLY A 258 -11.15 -11.17 35.84
CA GLY A 258 -10.75 -12.33 36.65
C GLY A 258 -11.92 -12.94 37.40
#